data_AF-A0A1H0QTN8-F1
#
_entry.id   AF-A0A1H0QTN8-F1
#
_cell.length_a   1.000
_cell.length_b   1.000
_cell.length_c   1.000
_cell.angle_alpha   90.00
_cell.angle_beta   90.00
_cell.angle_gamma   90.00
#
_symmetry.space_group_name_H-M   'P 1'
#
loop_
_entity.id
_entity.type
_entity.pdbx_description
1 polymer ?
#
loop_
_entity_poly.entity_id
_entity_poly.type
_entity_poly.pdbx_seq_one_letter_code
_entity_poly.pdbx_strand_id
1 'polypeptide(L)'
;MDLTPYVASLGRELLTAVETGGGEASALVERLTVTMESAIRLALLEALSAAADEITADLAPDSVQVLLRGRDPKFVVTRQKPEPQAAAAPEPAPAEDVAAGFDDGTTVRINVRLPEPLKAAIDEAAAKEGRSVNAWLVRAASAQLSPKRDTTAETLSSITGAQRFVGWVR
;
A
#
# COMPACT_ATOMS: atom_id res chain seq x y z
N MET A 1 16.17 22.79 -7.23
CA MET A 1 17.10 23.47 -6.32
C MET A 1 18.36 23.67 -7.11
N ASP A 2 18.87 24.89 -7.16
CA ASP A 2 20.17 25.17 -7.78
C ASP A 2 21.28 24.89 -6.75
N LEU A 3 22.21 24.00 -7.10
CA LEU A 3 23.35 23.65 -6.25
C LEU A 3 24.54 24.61 -6.40
N THR A 4 24.55 25.44 -7.44
CA THR A 4 25.63 26.38 -7.75
C THR A 4 26.01 27.31 -6.58
N PRO A 5 25.07 27.95 -5.86
CA PRO A 5 25.43 28.81 -4.73
C PRO A 5 26.11 28.05 -3.58
N TYR A 6 25.73 26.80 -3.34
CA TYR A 6 26.32 25.96 -2.30
C TYR A 6 27.76 25.58 -2.64
N VAL A 7 27.98 25.14 -3.90
CA VAL A 7 29.34 24.82 -4.37
C VAL A 7 30.23 26.06 -4.38
N ALA A 8 29.70 27.20 -4.82
CA ALA A 8 30.43 28.47 -4.80
C ALA A 8 30.76 28.95 -3.37
N SER A 9 29.88 28.72 -2.39
CA SER A 9 30.18 29.04 -0.99
C SER A 9 31.33 28.20 -0.46
N LEU A 10 31.29 26.89 -0.72
CA LEU A 10 32.35 25.97 -0.30
C LEU A 10 33.71 26.37 -0.90
N GLY A 11 33.73 26.78 -2.17
CA GLY A 11 34.93 27.29 -2.83
C GLY A 11 35.48 28.56 -2.17
N ARG A 12 34.61 29.51 -1.81
CA ARG A 12 35.02 30.73 -1.08
C ARG A 12 35.57 30.40 0.30
N GLU A 13 34.93 29.51 1.05
CA GLU A 13 35.38 29.09 2.38
C GLU A 13 36.75 28.41 2.32
N LEU A 14 36.98 27.55 1.32
CA LEU A 14 38.29 26.95 1.07
C LEU A 14 39.36 28.00 0.77
N LEU A 15 39.04 29.02 -0.03
CA LEU A 15 39.98 30.09 -0.34
C LEU A 15 40.33 30.90 0.91
N THR A 16 39.32 31.29 1.71
CA THR A 16 39.51 32.01 2.99
C THR A 16 40.36 31.21 3.97
N ALA A 17 40.21 29.89 4.04
CA ALA A 17 41.03 29.05 4.91
C ALA A 17 42.52 29.09 4.50
N VAL A 18 42.80 29.17 3.19
CA VAL A 18 44.15 29.09 2.64
C VAL A 18 44.85 30.46 2.51
N GLU A 19 44.11 31.57 2.55
CA GLU A 19 44.69 32.93 2.62
C GLU A 19 45.62 33.12 3.83
N THR A 20 45.50 32.29 4.87
CA THR A 20 46.44 32.26 6.00
C THR A 20 47.83 31.70 5.67
N GLY A 21 47.99 31.01 4.52
CA GLY A 21 49.19 30.30 4.09
C GLY A 21 50.00 30.94 2.95
N GLY A 22 49.57 32.08 2.40
CA GLY A 22 50.27 32.83 1.34
C GLY A 22 49.68 32.69 -0.08
N GLY A 23 50.07 33.59 -0.99
CA GLY A 23 49.39 33.79 -2.30
C GLY A 23 49.50 32.65 -3.32
N GLU A 24 50.57 31.86 -3.31
CA GLU A 24 50.69 30.67 -4.19
C GLU A 24 49.68 29.59 -3.82
N ALA A 25 49.36 29.45 -2.54
CA ALA A 25 48.39 28.47 -2.06
C ALA A 25 46.96 28.84 -2.51
N SER A 26 46.62 30.13 -2.51
CA SER A 26 45.34 30.62 -3.03
C SER A 26 45.15 30.29 -4.53
N ALA A 27 46.17 30.51 -5.36
CA ALA A 27 46.10 30.22 -6.80
C ALA A 27 46.01 28.70 -7.11
N LEU A 28 46.49 27.84 -6.22
CA LEU A 28 46.30 26.40 -6.32
C LEU A 28 44.86 26.00 -5.96
N VAL A 29 44.32 26.56 -4.87
CA VAL A 29 42.95 26.30 -4.40
C VAL A 29 41.91 26.74 -5.42
N GLU A 30 42.10 27.90 -6.07
CA GLU A 30 41.18 28.38 -7.09
C GLU A 30 41.07 27.38 -8.27
N ARG A 31 42.21 26.89 -8.78
CA ARG A 31 42.25 25.86 -9.83
C ARG A 31 41.64 24.54 -9.38
N LEU A 32 41.91 24.14 -8.14
CA LEU A 32 41.37 22.91 -7.57
C LEU A 32 39.85 22.99 -7.43
N THR A 33 39.32 24.13 -6.96
CA THR A 33 37.88 24.37 -6.79
C THR A 33 37.14 24.23 -8.11
N VAL A 34 37.66 24.85 -9.19
CA VAL A 34 37.09 24.72 -10.53
C VAL A 34 37.08 23.26 -11.00
N THR A 35 38.16 22.52 -10.73
CA THR A 35 38.28 21.12 -11.14
C THR A 35 37.36 20.20 -10.34
N MET A 36 37.14 20.51 -9.05
CA MET A 36 36.34 19.71 -8.13
C MET A 36 34.85 20.05 -8.16
N GLU A 37 34.43 21.13 -8.83
CA GLU A 37 33.03 21.58 -8.84
C GLU A 37 32.05 20.44 -9.20
N SER A 38 32.38 19.66 -10.24
CA SER A 38 31.55 18.54 -10.68
C SER A 38 31.50 17.40 -9.65
N ALA A 39 32.62 17.10 -8.99
CA ALA A 39 32.70 16.06 -7.97
C ALA A 39 31.92 16.45 -6.70
N ILE A 40 32.06 17.70 -6.25
CA ILE A 40 31.31 18.24 -5.11
C ILE A 40 29.81 18.21 -5.41
N ARG A 41 29.41 18.64 -6.61
CA ARG A 41 28.00 18.60 -7.02
C ARG A 41 27.45 17.18 -7.03
N LEU A 42 28.21 16.20 -7.53
CA LEU A 42 27.80 14.80 -7.52
C LEU A 42 27.63 14.28 -6.08
N ALA A 43 28.59 14.54 -5.20
CA ALA A 43 28.51 14.14 -3.79
C ALA A 43 27.29 14.76 -3.08
N LEU A 44 26.95 16.02 -3.39
CA LEU A 44 25.73 16.66 -2.86
C LEU A 44 24.46 15.96 -3.37
N LEU A 45 24.42 15.55 -4.64
CA LEU A 45 23.28 14.82 -5.19
C LEU A 45 23.13 13.43 -4.55
N GLU A 46 24.22 12.72 -4.33
CA GLU A 46 24.22 11.43 -3.64
C GLU A 46 23.71 11.58 -2.20
N ALA A 47 24.21 12.57 -1.46
CA ALA A 47 23.77 12.85 -0.10
C ALA A 47 22.28 13.22 -0.03
N LEU A 48 21.78 14.06 -0.95
CA LEU A 48 20.35 14.40 -1.01
C LEU A 48 19.47 13.20 -1.35
N SER A 49 19.96 12.27 -2.17
CA SER A 49 19.23 11.04 -2.53
C SER A 49 19.15 10.10 -1.33
N ALA A 50 20.27 9.86 -0.65
CA ALA A 50 20.30 9.04 0.56
C ALA A 50 19.40 9.63 1.67
N ALA A 51 19.41 10.94 1.86
CA ALA A 51 18.53 11.61 2.82
C ALA A 51 17.04 11.44 2.45
N ALA A 52 16.69 11.44 1.16
CA ALA A 52 15.31 11.21 0.73
C ALA A 52 14.85 9.77 1.01
N ASP A 53 15.74 8.79 0.88
CA ASP A 53 15.45 7.39 1.19
C ASP A 53 15.19 7.20 2.70
N GLU A 54 16.03 7.81 3.55
CA GLU A 54 15.86 7.79 5.01
C GLU A 54 14.53 8.44 5.42
N ILE A 55 14.22 9.63 4.88
CA ILE A 55 12.94 10.31 5.13
C ILE A 55 11.77 9.44 4.66
N THR A 56 11.87 8.81 3.48
CA THR A 56 10.80 7.96 2.95
C THR A 56 10.51 6.75 3.82
N ALA A 57 11.55 6.15 4.44
CA ALA A 57 11.36 5.04 5.36
C ALA A 57 10.53 5.45 6.59
N ASP A 58 10.74 6.67 7.09
CA ASP A 58 10.05 7.20 8.27
C ASP A 58 8.67 7.81 7.94
N LEU A 59 8.43 8.23 6.69
CA LEU A 59 7.22 8.95 6.28
C LEU A 59 6.05 8.03 5.86
N ALA A 60 6.19 6.70 5.91
CA ALA A 60 5.18 5.76 5.42
C ALA A 60 3.77 6.07 5.99
N PRO A 61 2.71 6.10 5.15
CA PRO A 61 2.63 5.66 3.74
C PRO A 61 3.09 6.68 2.69
N ASP A 62 3.45 7.90 3.10
CA ASP A 62 3.92 8.93 2.18
C ASP A 62 5.39 8.69 1.80
N SER A 63 5.84 9.28 0.69
CA SER A 63 7.23 9.15 0.23
C SER A 63 7.81 10.46 -0.27
N VAL A 64 9.13 10.59 -0.18
CA VAL A 64 9.89 11.75 -0.66
C VAL A 64 10.93 11.27 -1.66
N GLN A 65 10.91 11.81 -2.87
CA GLN A 65 11.84 11.44 -3.94
C GLN A 65 12.60 12.66 -4.43
N VAL A 66 13.83 12.45 -4.93
CA VAL A 66 14.61 13.49 -5.61
C VAL A 66 14.50 13.30 -7.12
N LEU A 67 13.85 14.26 -7.78
CA LEU A 67 13.76 14.32 -9.24
C LEU A 67 14.81 15.29 -9.79
N LEU A 68 15.64 14.82 -10.71
CA LEU A 68 16.57 15.68 -11.44
C LEU A 68 15.89 16.33 -12.65
N ARG A 69 15.94 17.66 -12.74
CA ARG A 69 15.63 18.39 -13.98
C ARG A 69 16.89 19.05 -14.50
N GLY A 70 17.49 18.44 -15.53
CA GLY A 70 18.83 18.82 -15.95
C GLY A 70 19.82 18.57 -14.81
N ARG A 71 20.39 19.64 -14.26
CA ARG A 71 21.34 19.58 -13.12
C ARG A 71 20.74 20.00 -11.78
N ASP A 72 19.44 20.31 -11.77
CA ASP A 72 18.76 20.84 -10.60
C ASP A 72 17.89 19.77 -9.92
N PRO A 73 18.26 19.29 -8.71
CA PRO A 73 17.44 18.36 -7.96
C PRO A 73 16.17 19.02 -7.42
N LYS A 74 15.06 18.30 -7.39
CA LYS A 74 13.77 18.74 -6.82
C LYS A 74 13.19 17.64 -5.95
N PHE A 75 12.84 17.98 -4.72
CA PHE A 75 12.07 17.08 -3.88
C PHE A 75 10.62 17.01 -4.35
N VAL A 76 10.12 15.79 -4.49
CA VAL A 76 8.72 15.50 -4.79
C VAL A 76 8.19 14.65 -3.65
N VAL A 77 7.20 15.21 -2.94
CA VAL A 77 6.51 14.49 -1.88
C VAL A 77 5.26 13.86 -2.49
N THR A 78 5.22 12.54 -2.50
CA THR A 78 4.05 11.79 -2.91
C THR A 78 3.29 11.41 -1.66
N ARG A 79 2.16 12.08 -1.45
CA ARG A 79 1.23 11.67 -0.40
C ARG A 79 0.35 10.57 -0.93
N GLN A 80 0.29 9.44 -0.24
CA GLN A 80 -0.68 8.42 -0.60
C GLN A 80 -2.04 9.00 -0.20
N LYS A 81 -2.81 9.47 -1.19
CA LYS A 81 -4.21 9.83 -0.94
C LYS A 81 -4.83 8.57 -0.35
N PRO A 82 -5.47 8.62 0.84
CA PRO A 82 -6.30 7.51 1.25
C PRO A 82 -7.23 7.28 0.07
N GLU A 83 -7.22 6.07 -0.50
CA GLU A 83 -8.29 5.69 -1.43
C GLU A 83 -9.56 6.19 -0.77
N PRO A 84 -10.46 6.89 -1.51
CA PRO A 84 -11.77 7.10 -0.96
C PRO A 84 -12.20 5.71 -0.54
N GLN A 85 -12.32 5.49 0.77
CA GLN A 85 -13.28 4.56 1.30
C GLN A 85 -14.51 4.94 0.50
N ALA A 86 -14.83 4.12 -0.50
CA ALA A 86 -15.88 4.44 -1.44
C ALA A 86 -17.02 4.80 -0.52
N ALA A 87 -17.39 6.09 -0.53
CA ALA A 87 -18.47 6.58 0.27
C ALA A 87 -19.56 5.58 0.00
N ALA A 88 -20.04 4.92 1.05
CA ALA A 88 -21.15 4.01 0.95
C ALA A 88 -22.15 4.69 0.03
N ALA A 89 -22.27 4.20 -1.20
CA ALA A 89 -23.39 4.57 -2.02
C ALA A 89 -24.59 4.27 -1.12
N PRO A 90 -25.56 5.20 -0.98
CA PRO A 90 -26.66 5.01 -0.05
C PRO A 90 -27.22 3.62 -0.31
N GLU A 91 -27.06 2.79 0.70
CA GLU A 91 -27.41 1.39 0.76
C GLU A 91 -28.81 1.24 0.13
N PRO A 92 -28.99 0.56 -1.01
CA PRO A 92 -30.24 -0.16 -1.13
C PRO A 92 -30.15 -1.21 -0.01
N ALA A 93 -31.11 -1.11 0.92
CA ALA A 93 -31.24 -1.86 2.17
C ALA A 93 -30.51 -3.21 2.21
N PRO A 94 -29.93 -3.59 3.36
CA PRO A 94 -29.19 -4.84 3.47
C PRO A 94 -30.14 -5.99 3.15
N ALA A 95 -29.91 -6.63 2.00
CA ALA A 95 -30.37 -7.99 1.81
C ALA A 95 -29.47 -8.85 2.69
N GLU A 96 -29.95 -9.11 3.91
CA GLU A 96 -29.43 -10.18 4.76
C GLU A 96 -29.48 -11.48 3.95
N ASP A 97 -28.35 -11.88 3.37
CA ASP A 97 -28.18 -13.18 2.77
C ASP A 97 -27.13 -13.93 3.61
N VAL A 98 -27.67 -14.60 4.61
CA VAL A 98 -27.01 -15.49 5.57
C VAL A 98 -26.35 -16.64 4.79
N ALA A 99 -25.08 -16.50 4.42
CA ALA A 99 -24.26 -17.61 4.00
C ALA A 99 -23.50 -18.16 5.21
N ALA A 100 -24.17 -19.04 5.95
CA ALA A 100 -23.60 -19.80 7.05
C ALA A 100 -22.33 -20.53 6.60
N GLY A 101 -21.22 -20.23 7.28
CA GLY A 101 -20.06 -21.12 7.32
C GLY A 101 -18.74 -20.55 6.83
N PHE A 102 -18.39 -19.29 7.10
CA PHE A 102 -17.01 -18.80 7.30
C PHE A 102 -17.01 -17.47 8.07
N ASP A 103 -18.02 -17.26 8.93
CA ASP A 103 -18.22 -16.00 9.64
C ASP A 103 -17.78 -16.15 11.09
N ASP A 104 -16.46 -16.17 11.29
CA ASP A 104 -15.78 -15.59 12.46
C ASP A 104 -14.26 -15.67 12.23
N GLY A 105 -13.66 -14.62 11.66
CA GLY A 105 -12.21 -14.58 11.51
C GLY A 105 -11.72 -13.57 10.47
N THR A 106 -10.69 -12.82 10.86
CA THR A 106 -9.87 -11.91 10.07
C THR A 106 -9.85 -12.25 8.57
N THR A 107 -10.49 -11.42 7.75
CA THR A 107 -10.45 -11.58 6.28
C THR A 107 -9.04 -11.32 5.77
N VAL A 108 -8.42 -12.31 5.14
CA VAL A 108 -7.09 -12.18 4.52
C VAL A 108 -7.23 -11.64 3.10
N ARG A 109 -6.51 -10.56 2.77
CA ARG A 109 -6.52 -9.97 1.42
C ARG A 109 -5.61 -10.78 0.49
N ILE A 110 -6.13 -11.17 -0.68
CA ILE A 110 -5.40 -11.96 -1.68
C ILE A 110 -5.45 -11.22 -3.03
N ASN A 111 -4.30 -11.09 -3.70
CA ASN A 111 -4.22 -10.58 -5.08
C ASN A 111 -4.16 -11.75 -6.07
N VAL A 112 -5.17 -11.88 -6.93
CA VAL A 112 -5.26 -12.95 -7.94
C VAL A 112 -5.10 -12.35 -9.35
N ARG A 113 -4.24 -12.95 -10.17
CA ARG A 113 -4.09 -12.60 -11.59
C ARG A 113 -4.91 -13.59 -12.42
N LEU A 114 -5.93 -13.09 -13.10
CA LEU A 114 -6.82 -13.89 -13.95
C LEU A 114 -6.59 -13.52 -15.42
N PRO A 115 -6.62 -14.50 -16.34
CA PRO A 115 -6.78 -14.21 -17.76
C PRO A 115 -8.06 -13.40 -18.00
N GLU A 116 -8.00 -12.43 -18.91
CA GLU A 116 -9.14 -11.57 -19.29
C GLU A 116 -10.46 -12.32 -19.52
N PRO A 117 -10.51 -13.44 -20.30
CA PRO A 117 -11.78 -14.13 -20.54
C PRO A 117 -12.37 -14.74 -19.27
N LEU A 118 -11.53 -15.14 -18.31
CA LEU A 118 -12.00 -15.72 -17.06
C LEU A 118 -12.60 -14.66 -16.14
N LYS A 119 -12.00 -13.46 -16.10
CA LYS A 119 -12.57 -12.32 -15.36
C LYS A 119 -13.95 -11.96 -15.89
N ALA A 120 -14.12 -11.87 -17.21
CA ALA A 120 -15.40 -11.52 -17.82
C ALA A 120 -16.51 -12.53 -17.48
N ALA A 121 -16.20 -13.84 -17.51
CA ALA A 121 -17.15 -14.88 -17.14
C ALA A 121 -17.57 -14.81 -15.66
N ILE A 122 -16.64 -14.46 -14.76
CA ILE A 122 -16.92 -14.27 -13.33
C ILE A 122 -17.82 -13.06 -13.10
N ASP A 123 -17.54 -11.93 -13.75
CA ASP A 123 -18.34 -10.72 -13.63
C ASP A 123 -19.78 -10.96 -14.10
N GLU A 124 -19.97 -11.68 -15.20
CA GLU A 124 -21.30 -12.04 -15.72
C GLU A 124 -22.06 -12.98 -14.76
N ALA A 125 -21.38 -14.00 -14.21
CA ALA A 125 -21.99 -14.93 -13.26
C ALA A 125 -22.40 -14.23 -11.95
N ALA A 126 -21.55 -13.34 -11.44
CA ALA A 126 -21.86 -12.54 -10.25
C ALA A 126 -23.05 -11.60 -10.50
N ALA A 127 -23.09 -10.94 -11.67
CA ALA A 127 -24.19 -10.06 -12.06
C ALA A 127 -25.54 -10.80 -12.19
N LYS A 128 -25.55 -12.01 -12.77
CA LYS A 128 -26.76 -12.85 -12.87
C LYS A 128 -27.33 -13.23 -11.49
N GLU A 129 -26.45 -13.36 -10.50
CA GLU A 129 -26.84 -13.68 -9.13
C GLU A 129 -27.10 -12.46 -8.25
N GLY A 130 -26.91 -11.24 -8.76
CA GLY A 130 -27.03 -10.00 -7.98
C GLY A 130 -26.00 -9.89 -6.85
N ARG A 131 -24.87 -10.58 -6.96
CA ARG A 131 -23.82 -10.64 -5.91
C ARG A 131 -22.58 -9.87 -6.34
N SER A 132 -21.81 -9.41 -5.36
CA SER A 132 -20.46 -8.90 -5.65
C SER A 132 -19.56 -10.04 -6.14
N VAL A 133 -18.59 -9.73 -7.00
CA VAL A 133 -17.60 -10.69 -7.49
C VAL A 133 -16.89 -11.39 -6.33
N ASN A 134 -16.53 -10.65 -5.28
CA ASN A 134 -15.89 -11.22 -4.09
C ASN A 134 -16.81 -12.21 -3.36
N ALA A 135 -18.09 -11.86 -3.15
CA ALA A 135 -19.04 -12.76 -2.50
C ALA A 135 -19.33 -14.01 -3.35
N TRP A 136 -19.43 -13.84 -4.67
CA TRP A 136 -19.61 -14.96 -5.59
C TRP A 136 -18.38 -15.89 -5.58
N LEU A 137 -17.16 -15.34 -5.59
CA LEU A 137 -15.91 -16.11 -5.52
C LEU A 137 -15.76 -16.84 -4.20
N VAL A 138 -16.06 -16.19 -3.07
CA VAL A 138 -16.03 -16.83 -1.75
C VAL A 138 -17.04 -17.97 -1.70
N ARG A 139 -18.29 -17.76 -2.15
CA ARG A 139 -19.30 -18.83 -2.22
C ARG A 139 -18.87 -19.98 -3.13
N ALA A 140 -18.32 -19.68 -4.31
CA ALA A 140 -17.85 -20.70 -5.24
C ALA A 140 -16.71 -21.53 -4.64
N ALA A 141 -15.76 -20.89 -3.96
CA ALA A 141 -14.68 -21.56 -3.24
C ALA A 141 -15.21 -22.40 -2.07
N SER A 142 -16.11 -21.84 -1.25
CA SER A 142 -16.74 -22.56 -0.13
C SER A 142 -17.56 -23.75 -0.60
N ALA A 143 -18.23 -23.66 -1.76
CA ALA A 143 -18.99 -24.76 -2.34
C ALA A 143 -18.10 -25.92 -2.82
N GLN A 144 -16.89 -25.62 -3.31
CA GLN A 144 -15.91 -26.65 -3.68
C GLN A 144 -15.21 -27.28 -2.47
N LEU A 145 -15.03 -26.49 -1.41
CA LEU A 145 -14.38 -26.93 -0.17
C LEU A 145 -15.34 -27.62 0.81
N SER A 146 -16.65 -27.43 0.65
CA SER A 146 -17.65 -28.12 1.45
C SER A 146 -17.94 -29.49 0.84
N PRO A 147 -17.40 -30.61 1.37
CA PRO A 147 -17.87 -31.91 0.97
C PRO A 147 -19.37 -31.98 1.25
N LYS A 148 -20.13 -32.38 0.22
CA LYS A 148 -21.58 -32.57 0.21
C LYS A 148 -22.10 -33.02 1.58
N ARG A 149 -22.55 -32.07 2.41
CA ARG A 149 -23.44 -32.40 3.53
C ARG A 149 -24.75 -32.75 2.87
N ASP A 150 -25.00 -34.05 2.80
CA ASP A 150 -26.23 -34.62 2.30
C ASP A 150 -27.41 -33.91 2.96
N THR A 151 -28.22 -33.31 2.09
CA THR A 151 -29.62 -33.02 2.34
C THR A 151 -30.32 -34.32 2.70
N THR A 152 -30.35 -34.65 3.98
CA THR A 152 -31.31 -35.61 4.55
C THR A 152 -31.82 -35.03 5.85
N ALA A 153 -32.49 -33.89 5.72
CA ALA A 153 -33.54 -33.49 6.64
C ALA A 153 -34.81 -33.35 5.80
N GLU A 154 -35.91 -33.85 6.34
CA GLU A 154 -37.27 -33.86 5.78
C GLU A 154 -37.65 -35.05 4.91
N THR A 155 -37.77 -36.22 5.52
CA THR A 155 -39.06 -36.92 5.46
C THR A 155 -39.25 -37.69 6.77
N LEU A 156 -40.48 -37.67 7.28
CA LEU A 156 -40.98 -38.31 8.52
C LEU A 156 -41.11 -37.38 9.74
N SER A 157 -42.00 -36.41 9.55
CA SER A 157 -42.96 -36.06 10.60
C SER A 157 -43.77 -37.30 11.03
N SER A 158 -44.26 -37.28 12.27
CA SER A 158 -45.17 -38.22 12.95
C SER A 158 -44.56 -39.47 13.59
N ILE A 159 -44.51 -39.47 14.93
CA ILE A 159 -45.22 -40.41 15.83
C ILE A 159 -45.11 -39.86 17.27
N THR A 160 -46.22 -39.28 17.72
CA THR A 160 -46.88 -39.46 19.03
C THR A 160 -46.12 -40.20 20.15
N GLY A 161 -46.06 -39.63 21.36
CA GLY A 161 -46.01 -40.46 22.58
C GLY A 161 -45.41 -39.87 23.86
N ALA A 162 -46.29 -39.56 24.81
CA ALA A 162 -46.17 -39.74 26.26
C ALA A 162 -45.41 -38.70 27.13
N GLN A 163 -46.25 -38.05 27.96
CA GLN A 163 -45.93 -37.25 29.14
C GLN A 163 -45.35 -38.08 30.31
N ARG A 164 -44.55 -37.44 31.17
CA ARG A 164 -44.69 -37.53 32.65
C ARG A 164 -43.75 -36.55 33.37
N PHE A 165 -44.34 -35.61 34.12
CA PHE A 165 -43.69 -34.97 35.27
C PHE A 165 -44.41 -35.45 36.53
N VAL A 166 -43.65 -35.90 37.53
CA VAL A 166 -44.15 -36.28 38.86
C VAL A 166 -43.46 -35.38 39.87
N GLY A 167 -44.23 -34.59 40.61
CA GLY A 167 -43.77 -33.80 41.75
C GLY A 167 -43.80 -34.60 43.05
N TRP A 168 -43.03 -34.15 44.04
CA TRP A 168 -43.21 -34.51 45.45
C TRP A 168 -43.08 -33.28 46.33
N VAL A 169 -44.04 -33.15 47.26
CA VAL A 169 -44.10 -32.16 48.34
C VAL A 169 -43.73 -32.86 49.65
N ARG A 170 -43.00 -32.15 50.51
CA ARG A 170 -43.27 -32.10 51.95
C ARG A 170 -42.97 -30.71 52.47
#